data_AF-A0A7C4UGY9-F1
#
_entry.id   AF-A0A7C4UGY9-F1
#
_cell.length_a   1.000
_cell.length_b   1.000
_cell.length_c   1.000
_cell.angle_alpha   90.00
_cell.angle_beta   90.00
_cell.angle_gamma   90.00
#
_symmetry.space_group_name_H-M   'P 1'
#
loop_
_entity.id
_entity.type
_entity.pdbx_description
1 polymer ?
#
loop_
_entity_poly.entity_id
_entity_poly.type
_entity_poly.pdbx_seq_one_letter_code
_entity_poly.pdbx_strand_id
1 'polypeptide(L)'
;MAQPSLFTKDLIVDATFLKICSCLRSLTTFLWSNKRAEVMFFWSILLNFFSSILFIHHYFTILWKLLKFFPIHIIITNNQGGKMEEIIKLKELSPDEVPQRLKVEFYFDFEKHPFKHQGLFSRRDVNSVVSVLDAIHPYACEWITKAISEKKETSSLKEMDKNYFKGKCIGDFVIYAEDGAIVEPSFIKGSLNGKRFTLFVGKGTVLAGVNIFLDEGDIYIGENNSIEPGVGIKGPTIIGNKNEIRQGTYLRGDVIIGDNGTFRGEIKNGVMMDKANFPHPSYVGDSI
;
A
#
# COMPACT_ATOMS: atom_id res chain seq x y z
N MET A 1 -5.89 30.70 45.33
CA MET A 1 -4.82 29.74 44.95
C MET A 1 -5.14 29.24 43.55
N ALA A 2 -4.26 29.55 42.60
CA ALA A 2 -4.50 29.42 41.16
C ALA A 2 -4.35 27.97 40.66
N GLN A 3 -5.14 27.63 39.64
CA GLN A 3 -5.05 26.38 38.88
C GLN A 3 -3.73 26.30 38.08
N PRO A 4 -3.16 25.10 37.85
CA PRO A 4 -2.07 24.93 36.90
C PRO A 4 -2.63 24.90 35.47
N SER A 5 -2.11 25.80 34.65
CA SER A 5 -2.41 25.98 33.23
C SER A 5 -2.08 24.74 32.39
N LEU A 6 -3.07 24.26 31.63
CA LEU A 6 -2.86 23.35 30.50
C LEU A 6 -1.99 24.05 29.44
N PHE A 7 -0.78 23.55 29.22
CA PHE A 7 -0.02 23.86 28.01
C PHE A 7 -0.51 22.96 26.87
N THR A 8 -1.44 23.47 26.07
CA THR A 8 -1.74 22.91 24.74
C THR A 8 -0.55 23.17 23.82
N LYS A 9 0.18 22.12 23.45
CA LYS A 9 1.12 22.16 22.33
C LYS A 9 0.32 21.98 21.04
N ASP A 10 -0.02 23.09 20.40
CA ASP A 10 -0.62 23.10 19.07
C ASP A 10 0.44 22.70 18.04
N LEU A 11 0.17 21.62 17.30
CA LEU A 11 0.96 21.20 16.16
C LEU A 11 0.53 22.06 14.96
N ILE A 12 1.28 23.12 14.65
CA ILE A 12 1.04 23.92 13.44
C ILE A 12 1.69 23.18 12.27
N VAL A 13 0.88 22.46 11.48
CA VAL A 13 1.29 21.94 10.18
C VAL A 13 1.32 23.13 9.22
N ASP A 14 2.50 23.49 8.74
CA ASP A 14 2.70 24.66 7.90
C ASP A 14 1.86 24.57 6.60
N ALA A 15 0.94 25.53 6.45
CA ALA A 15 -0.02 25.64 5.35
C ALA A 15 0.63 26.08 4.01
N THR A 16 1.95 26.03 3.90
CA THR A 16 2.70 26.43 2.71
C THR A 16 2.44 25.47 1.53
N PHE A 17 2.16 24.19 1.78
CA PHE A 17 1.84 23.23 0.71
C PHE A 17 0.43 23.43 0.12
N LEU A 18 -0.56 23.81 0.94
CA LEU A 18 -1.92 24.12 0.51
C LEU A 18 -2.00 25.43 -0.31
N LYS A 19 -1.15 26.42 -0.01
CA LYS A 19 -1.09 27.67 -0.78
C LYS A 19 -0.57 27.45 -2.21
N ILE A 20 0.41 26.57 -2.41
CA ILE A 20 0.94 26.23 -3.74
C ILE A 20 -0.12 25.52 -4.59
N CYS A 21 -0.90 24.60 -4.00
CA CYS A 21 -2.02 23.96 -4.70
C CYS A 21 -3.17 24.92 -5.01
N SER A 22 -3.43 25.93 -4.16
CA SER A 22 -4.45 26.95 -4.43
C SER A 22 -4.04 27.91 -5.57
N CYS A 23 -2.75 28.20 -5.70
CA CYS A 23 -2.19 29.08 -6.74
C CYS A 23 -2.21 28.40 -8.13
N LEU A 24 -2.08 27.07 -8.18
CA LEU A 24 -2.22 26.30 -9.42
C LEU A 24 -3.68 26.12 -9.87
N ARG A 25 -4.65 26.19 -8.95
CA ARG A 25 -6.08 26.22 -9.28
C ARG A 25 -6.53 27.55 -9.86
N SER A 26 -5.97 28.68 -9.41
CA SER A 26 -6.37 30.00 -9.90
C SER A 26 -5.83 30.31 -11.30
N LEU A 27 -4.68 29.75 -11.69
CA LEU A 27 -4.09 29.95 -13.02
C LEU A 27 -4.85 29.24 -14.15
N THR A 28 -5.46 28.09 -13.85
CA THR A 28 -6.25 27.32 -14.84
C THR A 28 -7.65 27.90 -15.05
N THR A 29 -8.24 28.55 -14.05
CA THR A 29 -9.51 29.28 -14.18
C THR A 29 -9.38 30.63 -14.89
N PHE A 30 -8.22 31.30 -14.84
CA PHE A 30 -8.02 32.61 -15.50
C PHE A 30 -7.85 32.48 -17.03
N LEU A 31 -7.33 31.35 -17.51
CA LEU A 31 -7.14 31.10 -18.94
C LEU A 31 -8.40 30.59 -19.67
N TRP A 32 -9.48 30.30 -18.93
CA TRP A 32 -10.74 29.78 -19.48
C TRP A 32 -11.84 30.83 -19.68
N SER A 33 -11.60 32.10 -19.32
CA SER A 33 -12.65 33.14 -19.33
C SER A 33 -12.61 34.12 -20.52
N ASN A 34 -11.70 33.98 -21.49
CA ASN A 34 -11.65 34.89 -22.64
C ASN A 34 -11.91 34.15 -23.96
N LYS A 35 -13.18 34.11 -24.37
CA LYS A 35 -13.60 33.78 -25.74
C LYS A 35 -13.27 34.95 -26.66
N ARG A 36 -12.55 34.70 -27.76
CA ARG A 36 -12.84 35.28 -29.08
C ARG A 36 -12.09 34.57 -30.22
N ALA A 37 -12.88 34.28 -31.25
CA ALA A 37 -12.54 34.01 -32.65
C ALA A 37 -12.01 32.61 -33.04
N GLU A 38 -12.90 31.92 -33.76
CA GLU A 38 -12.67 30.72 -34.56
C GLU A 38 -11.80 31.01 -35.80
N VAL A 39 -11.35 29.93 -36.44
CA VAL A 39 -10.64 29.84 -37.74
C VAL A 39 -9.11 30.00 -37.69
N MET A 40 -8.43 29.08 -36.99
CA MET A 40 -7.08 28.55 -37.30
C MET A 40 -6.77 27.29 -36.44
N PHE A 41 -7.77 26.40 -36.28
CA PHE A 41 -7.79 25.45 -35.16
C PHE A 41 -7.17 24.06 -35.44
N PHE A 42 -6.56 23.79 -36.59
CA PHE A 42 -6.11 22.41 -36.90
C PHE A 42 -4.61 22.21 -37.14
N TRP A 43 -3.79 23.25 -37.23
CA TRP A 43 -2.33 23.10 -37.43
C TRP A 43 -1.45 23.55 -36.24
N SER A 44 -1.98 24.34 -35.29
CA SER A 44 -1.25 24.75 -34.06
C SER A 44 -1.26 23.67 -32.95
N ILE A 45 -2.27 22.79 -32.95
CA ILE A 45 -2.43 21.75 -31.92
C ILE A 45 -1.41 20.62 -32.11
N LEU A 46 -1.02 20.28 -33.35
CA LEU A 46 -0.08 19.18 -33.59
C LEU A 46 1.37 19.54 -33.23
N LEU A 47 1.81 20.78 -33.47
CA LEU A 47 3.18 21.23 -33.14
C LEU A 47 3.38 21.50 -31.64
N ASN A 48 2.33 21.93 -30.92
CA ASN A 48 2.42 22.13 -29.47
C ASN A 48 2.28 20.83 -28.67
N PHE A 49 1.70 19.76 -29.23
CA PHE A 49 1.60 18.45 -28.55
C PHE A 49 2.94 17.71 -28.51
N PHE A 50 3.78 17.86 -29.53
CA PHE A 50 5.10 17.21 -29.56
C PHE A 50 6.17 17.93 -28.73
N SER A 51 6.10 19.26 -28.58
CA SER A 51 7.05 20.02 -27.75
C SER A 51 6.74 19.90 -26.24
N SER A 52 5.47 19.74 -25.86
CA SER A 52 5.05 19.62 -24.46
C SER A 52 5.28 18.22 -23.87
N ILE A 53 5.23 17.14 -24.67
CA ILE A 53 5.53 15.78 -24.18
C ILE A 53 7.03 15.61 -23.83
N LEU A 54 7.95 16.18 -24.63
CA LEU A 54 9.38 16.16 -24.31
C LEU A 54 9.74 17.06 -23.12
N PHE A 55 9.04 18.20 -22.94
CA PHE A 55 9.27 19.10 -21.80
C PHE A 55 8.73 18.52 -20.48
N ILE A 56 7.57 17.86 -20.51
CA ILE A 56 6.96 17.24 -19.32
C ILE A 56 7.79 16.03 -18.86
N HIS A 57 8.34 15.22 -19.78
CA HIS A 57 9.17 14.08 -19.39
C HIS A 57 10.48 14.52 -18.70
N HIS A 58 11.13 15.59 -19.18
CA HIS A 58 12.37 16.07 -18.57
C HIS A 58 12.14 16.63 -17.15
N TYR A 59 11.06 17.39 -16.94
CA TYR A 59 10.72 17.92 -15.62
C TYR A 59 10.18 16.86 -14.66
N PHE A 60 9.39 15.88 -15.11
CA PHE A 60 8.96 14.78 -14.25
C PHE A 60 10.13 13.89 -13.81
N THR A 61 11.13 13.67 -14.68
CA THR A 61 12.30 12.87 -14.31
C THR A 61 13.19 13.60 -13.30
N ILE A 62 13.31 14.92 -13.40
CA ILE A 62 14.05 15.76 -12.44
C ILE A 62 13.28 15.86 -11.12
N LEU A 63 11.96 16.10 -11.16
CA LEU A 63 11.12 16.16 -9.97
C LEU A 63 11.03 14.81 -9.26
N TRP A 64 10.98 13.70 -10.00
CA TRP A 64 10.96 12.34 -9.45
C TRP A 64 12.34 11.92 -8.89
N LYS A 65 13.44 12.37 -9.50
CA LYS A 65 14.79 12.23 -8.91
C LYS A 65 14.95 13.07 -7.65
N LEU A 66 14.35 14.26 -7.58
CA LEU A 66 14.37 15.11 -6.38
C LEU A 66 13.49 14.53 -5.25
N LEU A 67 12.32 13.97 -5.58
CA LEU A 67 11.39 13.39 -4.60
C LEU A 67 11.87 12.06 -4.00
N LYS A 68 12.75 11.31 -4.67
CA LYS A 68 13.35 10.07 -4.11
C LYS A 68 14.33 10.31 -2.95
N PHE A 69 14.68 11.56 -2.65
CA PHE A 69 15.70 11.90 -1.65
C PHE A 69 15.17 12.70 -0.45
N PHE A 70 13.87 12.98 -0.36
CA PHE A 70 13.33 13.65 0.83
C PHE A 70 12.70 12.60 1.76
N PRO A 71 13.40 12.17 2.82
CA PRO A 71 12.74 11.46 3.91
C PRO A 71 11.63 12.35 4.48
N ILE A 72 10.54 11.74 4.91
CA ILE A 72 9.45 12.45 5.58
C ILE A 72 10.01 13.04 6.88
N HIS A 73 10.30 14.34 6.86
CA HIS A 73 10.72 15.09 8.04
C HIS A 73 9.45 15.58 8.76
N ILE A 74 9.10 14.91 9.86
CA ILE A 74 8.11 15.45 10.80
C ILE A 74 8.85 16.48 11.65
N ILE A 75 8.63 17.76 11.37
CA ILE A 75 9.20 18.88 12.13
C ILE A 75 8.27 19.15 13.31
N ILE A 76 8.79 19.01 14.53
CA ILE A 76 8.10 19.42 15.77
C ILE A 76 8.65 20.79 16.14
N THR A 77 7.84 21.85 15.96
CA THR A 77 8.28 23.22 16.27
C THR A 77 7.97 23.57 17.72
N ASN A 78 8.92 24.24 18.38
CA ASN A 78 8.72 24.91 19.67
C ASN A 78 9.27 26.32 19.50
N ASN A 79 8.37 27.29 19.36
CA ASN A 79 8.72 28.61 18.85
C ASN A 79 9.36 29.48 19.96
N GLN A 80 10.69 29.41 20.12
CA GLN A 80 11.47 30.39 20.89
C GLN A 80 12.82 30.67 20.21
N GLY A 81 12.89 31.81 19.52
CA GLY A 81 14.09 32.64 19.35
C GLY A 81 15.34 32.02 18.71
N GLY A 82 15.51 32.19 17.40
CA GLY A 82 16.82 32.32 16.73
C GLY A 82 17.78 31.11 16.77
N LYS A 83 17.43 30.00 17.42
CA LYS A 83 18.18 28.74 17.36
C LYS A 83 17.87 28.04 16.05
N MET A 84 18.90 27.63 15.32
CA MET A 84 18.75 26.69 14.21
C MET A 84 17.94 25.48 14.70
N GLU A 85 16.81 25.22 14.06
CA GLU A 85 15.97 24.07 14.38
C GLU A 85 16.75 22.80 14.04
N GLU A 86 16.99 21.96 15.05
CA GLU A 86 17.68 20.69 14.88
C GLU A 86 16.73 19.69 14.19
N ILE A 87 17.13 19.21 13.01
CA ILE A 87 16.38 18.18 12.30
C ILE A 87 16.69 16.83 12.97
N ILE A 88 15.74 16.33 13.74
CA ILE A 88 15.81 15.02 14.38
C ILE A 88 15.24 13.97 13.42
N LYS A 89 15.96 12.86 13.23
CA LYS A 89 15.43 11.71 12.49
C LYS A 89 14.67 10.80 13.45
N LEU A 90 13.36 10.68 13.24
CA LEU A 90 12.48 9.86 14.07
C LEU A 90 12.99 8.43 14.25
N LYS A 91 13.56 7.81 13.20
CA LYS A 91 14.08 6.44 13.21
C LYS A 91 15.33 6.24 14.08
N GLU A 92 16.03 7.31 14.42
CA GLU A 92 17.25 7.28 15.24
C GLU A 92 16.95 7.51 16.73
N LEU A 93 15.72 7.90 17.07
CA LEU A 93 15.28 8.09 18.45
C LEU A 93 15.16 6.76 19.19
N SER A 94 15.58 6.76 20.46
CA SER A 94 15.29 5.67 21.37
C SER A 94 13.78 5.60 21.68
N PRO A 95 13.23 4.43 22.07
CA PRO A 95 11.79 4.27 22.30
C PRO A 95 11.16 5.26 23.30
N ASP A 96 11.93 5.72 24.28
CA ASP A 96 11.47 6.68 25.30
C ASP A 96 11.42 8.12 24.77
N GLU A 97 12.22 8.43 23.75
CA GLU A 97 12.30 9.75 23.12
C GLU A 97 11.24 9.95 22.03
N VAL A 98 10.64 8.86 21.52
CA VAL A 98 9.58 8.94 20.52
C VAL A 98 8.35 9.64 21.11
N PRO A 99 7.84 10.73 20.51
CA PRO A 99 6.65 11.41 20.98
C PRO A 99 5.44 10.47 21.06
N GLN A 100 4.63 10.58 22.11
CA GLN A 100 3.49 9.68 22.36
C GLN A 100 2.56 9.51 21.14
N ARG A 101 2.25 10.58 20.41
CA ARG A 101 1.40 10.55 19.19
C ARG A 101 2.03 9.83 18.00
N LEU A 102 3.31 9.52 18.06
CA LEU A 102 4.04 8.76 17.04
C LEU A 102 4.32 7.33 17.48
N LYS A 103 3.93 6.94 18.70
CA LYS A 103 4.03 5.57 19.18
C LYS A 103 2.86 4.73 18.66
N VAL A 104 3.08 3.44 18.50
CA VAL A 104 2.07 2.49 17.98
C VAL A 104 0.89 2.39 18.95
N GLU A 105 1.17 2.27 20.24
CA GLU A 105 0.20 2.09 21.33
C GLU A 105 -0.75 3.29 21.48
N PHE A 106 -0.45 4.43 20.86
CA PHE A 106 -1.39 5.56 20.80
C PHE A 106 -2.61 5.26 19.91
N TYR A 107 -2.43 4.46 18.86
CA TYR A 107 -3.47 4.15 17.88
C TYR A 107 -4.01 2.73 18.03
N PHE A 108 -3.19 1.78 18.48
CA PHE A 108 -3.51 0.37 18.47
C PHE A 108 -3.46 -0.23 19.87
N ASP A 109 -4.61 -0.72 20.33
CA ASP A 109 -4.75 -1.51 21.55
C ASP A 109 -4.95 -2.98 21.15
N PHE A 110 -3.84 -3.73 21.07
CA PHE A 110 -3.86 -5.14 20.66
C PHE A 110 -4.37 -6.09 21.75
N GLU A 111 -4.44 -5.65 23.02
CA GLU A 111 -5.08 -6.45 24.06
C GLU A 111 -6.59 -6.47 23.87
N LYS A 112 -7.17 -5.31 23.57
CA LYS A 112 -8.61 -5.15 23.31
C LYS A 112 -9.00 -5.58 21.90
N HIS A 113 -8.13 -5.35 20.93
CA HIS A 113 -8.33 -5.66 19.52
C HIS A 113 -7.17 -6.50 18.99
N PRO A 114 -7.12 -7.80 19.34
CA PRO A 114 -6.07 -8.70 18.87
C PRO A 114 -6.03 -8.74 17.35
N PHE A 115 -4.81 -8.80 16.81
CA PHE A 115 -4.60 -8.88 15.37
C PHE A 115 -3.53 -9.91 15.07
N LYS A 116 -3.82 -10.84 14.14
CA LYS A 116 -2.90 -11.92 13.77
C LYS A 116 -1.52 -11.41 13.35
N HIS A 117 -1.48 -10.21 12.76
CA HIS A 117 -0.26 -9.58 12.30
C HIS A 117 0.31 -8.51 13.25
N GLN A 118 -0.10 -8.49 14.52
CA GLN A 118 0.43 -7.53 15.51
C GLN A 118 1.96 -7.58 15.66
N GLY A 119 2.58 -8.72 15.33
CA GLY A 119 4.05 -8.87 15.31
C GLY A 119 4.76 -7.92 14.33
N LEU A 120 4.06 -7.37 13.34
CA LEU A 120 4.56 -6.30 12.46
C LEU A 120 4.96 -5.06 13.27
N PHE A 121 4.15 -4.71 14.26
CA PHE A 121 4.27 -3.47 15.02
C PHE A 121 5.32 -3.55 16.14
N SER A 122 5.73 -4.76 16.49
CA SER A 122 6.74 -5.04 17.51
C SER A 122 8.09 -5.47 16.92
N ARG A 123 8.30 -5.27 15.62
CA ARG A 123 9.58 -5.60 14.99
C ARG A 123 10.69 -4.69 15.51
N ARG A 124 11.92 -5.22 15.53
CA ARG A 124 13.12 -4.49 16.00
C ARG A 124 13.41 -3.20 15.24
N ASP A 125 12.98 -3.11 13.98
CA ASP A 125 13.19 -1.98 13.07
C ASP A 125 12.04 -0.97 13.10
N VAL A 126 11.03 -1.21 13.94
CA VAL A 126 9.90 -0.32 14.20
C VAL A 126 10.11 0.37 15.54
N ASN A 127 10.19 1.70 15.52
CA ASN A 127 10.24 2.52 16.73
C ASN A 127 9.05 3.51 16.84
N SER A 128 8.27 3.65 15.78
CA SER A 128 7.15 4.58 15.66
C SER A 128 6.09 4.02 14.70
N VAL A 129 4.87 4.53 14.78
CA VAL A 129 3.77 4.17 13.87
C VAL A 129 4.13 4.44 12.41
N VAL A 130 4.95 5.46 12.13
CA VAL A 130 5.40 5.79 10.77
C VAL A 130 6.38 4.73 10.26
N SER A 131 7.31 4.27 11.09
CA SER A 131 8.29 3.25 10.71
C SER A 131 7.67 1.87 10.44
N VAL A 132 6.43 1.64 10.85
CA VAL A 132 5.68 0.42 10.49
C VAL A 132 5.51 0.28 8.98
N LEU A 133 5.33 1.40 8.26
CA LEU A 133 5.17 1.38 6.79
C LEU A 133 6.39 0.78 6.09
N ASP A 134 7.60 1.13 6.53
CA ASP A 134 8.85 0.53 6.00
C ASP A 134 8.95 -0.97 6.31
N ALA A 135 8.31 -1.40 7.39
CA ALA A 135 8.40 -2.77 7.90
C ALA A 135 7.37 -3.73 7.26
N ILE A 136 6.38 -3.23 6.51
CA ILE A 136 5.34 -4.05 5.85
C ILE A 136 5.98 -5.08 4.91
N HIS A 137 6.85 -4.64 4.01
CA HIS A 137 7.49 -5.51 3.03
C HIS A 137 8.29 -6.67 3.66
N PRO A 138 9.30 -6.42 4.53
CA PRO A 138 10.07 -7.50 5.12
C PRO A 138 9.19 -8.40 6.00
N TYR A 139 8.24 -7.83 6.76
CA TYR A 139 7.29 -8.61 7.55
C TYR A 139 6.46 -9.56 6.69
N ALA A 140 5.87 -9.07 5.60
CA ALA A 140 5.01 -9.88 4.74
C ALA A 140 5.80 -11.04 4.11
N CYS A 141 7.01 -10.78 3.60
CA CYS A 141 7.87 -11.81 3.04
C CYS A 141 8.23 -12.91 4.06
N GLU A 142 8.67 -12.50 5.26
CA GLU A 142 9.04 -13.43 6.34
C GLU A 142 7.83 -14.23 6.83
N TRP A 143 6.70 -13.56 7.04
CA TRP A 143 5.48 -14.17 7.55
C TRP A 143 4.89 -15.18 6.56
N ILE A 144 4.80 -14.83 5.27
CA ILE A 144 4.25 -15.73 4.24
C ILE A 144 5.12 -16.98 4.11
N THR A 145 6.44 -16.82 4.08
CA THR A 145 7.38 -17.94 4.00
C THR A 145 7.15 -18.92 5.16
N LYS A 146 7.09 -18.38 6.38
CA LYS A 146 6.84 -19.17 7.60
C LYS A 146 5.47 -19.87 7.55
N ALA A 147 4.42 -19.13 7.23
CA ALA A 147 3.05 -19.66 7.19
C ALA A 147 2.88 -20.79 6.16
N ILE A 148 3.51 -20.67 4.99
CA ILE A 148 3.47 -21.73 3.96
C ILE A 148 4.27 -22.95 4.41
N SER A 149 5.43 -22.76 5.05
CA SER A 149 6.22 -23.87 5.60
C SER A 149 5.42 -24.66 6.64
N GLU A 150 4.77 -23.97 7.58
CA GLU A 150 3.90 -24.60 8.58
C GLU A 150 2.75 -25.36 7.91
N LYS A 151 2.08 -24.75 6.93
CA LYS A 151 0.96 -25.41 6.21
C LYS A 151 1.40 -26.66 5.45
N LYS A 152 2.63 -26.71 4.92
CA LYS A 152 3.18 -27.92 4.27
C LYS A 152 3.37 -29.08 5.24
N GLU A 153 3.58 -28.79 6.52
CA GLU A 153 3.74 -29.81 7.57
C GLU A 153 2.39 -30.22 8.17
N THR A 154 1.42 -29.29 8.26
CA THR A 154 0.17 -29.52 8.99
C THR A 154 -1.03 -29.90 8.11
N SER A 155 -1.00 -29.58 6.81
CA SER A 155 -2.13 -29.73 5.91
C SER A 155 -1.77 -30.57 4.69
N SER A 156 -2.76 -31.30 4.14
CA SER A 156 -2.62 -31.84 2.78
C SER A 156 -2.76 -30.70 1.79
N LEU A 157 -1.72 -30.50 0.97
CA LEU A 157 -1.67 -29.43 -0.02
C LEU A 157 -1.58 -30.01 -1.43
N LYS A 158 -2.41 -29.51 -2.32
CA LYS A 158 -2.27 -29.74 -3.74
C LYS A 158 -1.27 -28.73 -4.31
N GLU A 159 -0.10 -29.23 -4.72
CA GLU A 159 0.88 -28.43 -5.46
C GLU A 159 0.48 -28.36 -6.95
N MET A 160 0.54 -27.16 -7.52
CA MET A 160 0.27 -26.89 -8.93
C MET A 160 1.30 -25.91 -9.48
N ASP A 161 1.51 -25.96 -10.79
CA ASP A 161 2.45 -25.10 -11.51
C ASP A 161 1.88 -24.70 -12.87
N LYS A 162 2.73 -24.11 -13.73
CA LYS A 162 2.37 -23.72 -15.10
C LYS A 162 1.88 -24.88 -15.98
N ASN A 163 2.25 -26.12 -15.69
CA ASN A 163 1.82 -27.29 -16.46
C ASN A 163 0.41 -27.75 -16.05
N TYR A 164 0.04 -27.54 -14.78
CA TYR A 164 -1.30 -27.79 -14.30
C TYR A 164 -2.29 -26.70 -14.75
N PHE A 165 -1.83 -25.45 -14.79
CA PHE A 165 -2.67 -24.31 -15.13
C PHE A 165 -3.04 -24.29 -16.61
N LYS A 166 -4.34 -24.36 -16.92
CA LYS A 166 -4.86 -24.40 -18.29
C LYS A 166 -5.01 -23.01 -18.94
N GLY A 167 -4.98 -21.94 -18.15
CA GLY A 167 -5.12 -20.57 -18.63
C GLY A 167 -3.82 -19.97 -19.16
N LYS A 168 -3.85 -18.68 -19.50
CA LYS A 168 -2.65 -17.96 -19.95
C LYS A 168 -1.75 -17.63 -18.75
N CYS A 169 -0.50 -18.06 -18.80
CA CYS A 169 0.51 -17.66 -17.81
C CYS A 169 1.86 -17.37 -18.47
N ILE A 170 2.71 -16.66 -17.75
CA ILE A 170 4.12 -16.41 -18.11
C ILE A 170 5.00 -16.56 -16.87
N GLY A 171 6.28 -16.87 -17.05
CA GLY A 171 7.24 -17.01 -15.95
C GLY A 171 7.04 -18.24 -15.08
N ASP A 172 7.85 -18.36 -14.04
CA ASP A 172 7.83 -19.48 -13.10
C ASP A 172 7.13 -19.10 -11.79
N PHE A 173 6.30 -20.02 -11.29
CA PHE A 173 5.54 -19.89 -10.05
C PHE A 173 5.16 -21.26 -9.49
N VAL A 174 4.76 -21.29 -8.22
CA VAL A 174 4.14 -22.46 -7.59
C VAL A 174 2.84 -22.04 -6.92
N ILE A 175 1.85 -22.93 -6.95
CA ILE A 175 0.59 -22.75 -6.24
C ILE A 175 0.45 -23.89 -5.24
N TYR A 176 0.08 -23.56 -4.02
CA TYR A 176 -0.38 -24.52 -3.03
C TYR A 176 -1.83 -24.22 -2.68
N ALA A 177 -2.69 -25.23 -2.76
CA ALA A 177 -4.10 -25.12 -2.40
C ALA A 177 -4.46 -26.17 -1.35
N GLU A 178 -5.15 -25.75 -0.30
CA GLU A 178 -5.78 -26.67 0.66
C GLU A 178 -7.07 -27.27 0.06
N ASP A 179 -7.51 -28.40 0.64
CA ASP A 179 -8.72 -29.10 0.21
C ASP A 179 -9.95 -28.18 0.17
N GLY A 180 -10.69 -28.23 -0.93
CA GLY A 180 -11.88 -27.43 -1.16
C GLY A 180 -11.63 -25.99 -1.64
N ALA A 181 -10.36 -25.56 -1.77
CA ALA A 181 -10.04 -24.33 -2.48
C ALA A 181 -10.25 -24.50 -4.00
N ILE A 182 -10.83 -23.50 -4.65
CA ILE A 182 -10.98 -23.44 -6.11
C ILE A 182 -10.00 -22.39 -6.64
N VAL A 183 -9.09 -22.80 -7.51
CA VAL A 183 -8.04 -21.93 -8.05
C VAL A 183 -8.08 -21.94 -9.58
N GLU A 184 -8.83 -21.01 -10.15
CA GLU A 184 -9.05 -20.82 -11.58
C GLU A 184 -8.82 -19.34 -11.98
N PRO A 185 -7.60 -18.79 -11.82
CA PRO A 185 -7.30 -17.42 -12.21
C PRO A 185 -7.43 -17.20 -13.73
N SER A 186 -7.75 -15.98 -14.14
CA SER A 186 -7.74 -15.60 -15.57
C SER A 186 -6.33 -15.52 -16.14
N PHE A 187 -5.37 -15.09 -15.32
CA PHE A 187 -3.99 -14.90 -15.74
C PHE A 187 -3.05 -14.99 -14.54
N ILE A 188 -1.88 -15.59 -14.76
CA ILE A 188 -0.79 -15.62 -13.78
C ILE A 188 0.49 -15.09 -14.45
N LYS A 189 1.07 -14.04 -13.86
CA LYS A 189 2.43 -13.60 -14.16
C LYS A 189 3.36 -14.09 -13.05
N GLY A 190 4.12 -15.14 -13.32
CA GLY A 190 5.25 -15.55 -12.49
C GLY A 190 6.50 -14.70 -12.76
N SER A 191 7.60 -15.04 -12.08
CA SER A 191 8.87 -14.35 -12.27
C SER A 191 9.56 -14.81 -13.56
N LEU A 192 10.18 -13.86 -14.26
CA LEU A 192 10.90 -14.10 -15.52
C LEU A 192 12.40 -14.33 -15.32
N ASN A 193 12.90 -14.22 -14.08
CA ASN A 193 14.32 -14.25 -13.76
C ASN A 193 14.73 -15.57 -13.07
N GLY A 194 13.93 -16.62 -13.19
CA GLY A 194 14.18 -17.95 -12.60
C GLY A 194 13.88 -18.07 -11.10
N LYS A 195 13.65 -16.95 -10.38
CA LYS A 195 13.09 -17.01 -9.02
C LYS A 195 11.65 -17.52 -9.08
N ARG A 196 11.27 -18.43 -8.19
CA ARG A 196 9.92 -18.98 -8.09
C ARG A 196 9.22 -18.41 -6.86
N PHE A 197 8.11 -17.71 -7.09
CA PHE A 197 7.23 -17.23 -6.01
C PHE A 197 5.98 -18.10 -5.92
N THR A 198 5.34 -18.03 -4.76
CA THR A 198 4.28 -18.93 -4.32
C THR A 198 2.97 -18.19 -4.18
N LEU A 199 1.89 -18.76 -4.71
CA LEU A 199 0.53 -18.46 -4.31
C LEU A 199 0.03 -19.57 -3.37
N PHE A 200 -0.31 -19.23 -2.14
CA PHE A 200 -1.04 -20.12 -1.22
C PHE A 200 -2.52 -19.75 -1.18
N VAL A 201 -3.40 -20.74 -1.28
CA VAL A 201 -4.86 -20.57 -1.18
C VAL A 201 -5.43 -21.52 -0.12
N GLY A 202 -5.97 -20.92 0.93
CA GLY A 202 -6.57 -21.64 2.05
C GLY A 202 -7.92 -22.28 1.72
N LYS A 203 -8.30 -23.24 2.56
CA LYS A 203 -9.55 -24.02 2.43
C LYS A 203 -10.78 -23.16 2.16
N GLY A 204 -11.63 -23.62 1.24
CA GLY A 204 -12.94 -23.01 0.96
C GLY A 204 -12.89 -21.65 0.27
N THR A 205 -11.70 -21.11 -0.03
CA THR A 205 -11.56 -19.89 -0.83
C THR A 205 -11.80 -20.20 -2.30
N VAL A 206 -12.59 -19.35 -2.96
CA VAL A 206 -12.83 -19.41 -4.40
C VAL A 206 -12.12 -18.26 -5.08
N LEU A 207 -11.13 -18.61 -5.90
CA LEU A 207 -10.35 -17.68 -6.71
C LEU A 207 -10.63 -18.01 -8.18
N ALA A 208 -11.64 -17.36 -8.75
CA ALA A 208 -12.08 -17.59 -10.12
C ALA A 208 -12.08 -16.27 -10.90
N GLY A 209 -11.40 -16.24 -12.05
CA GLY A 209 -11.37 -15.05 -12.90
C GLY A 209 -10.49 -13.91 -12.39
N VAL A 210 -9.53 -14.20 -11.50
CA VAL A 210 -8.63 -13.23 -10.84
C VAL A 210 -7.29 -13.15 -11.60
N ASN A 211 -6.66 -11.98 -11.61
CA ASN A 211 -5.32 -11.79 -12.15
C ASN A 211 -4.29 -11.82 -11.01
N ILE A 212 -3.31 -12.73 -11.13
CA ILE A 212 -2.29 -12.96 -10.10
C ILE A 212 -0.92 -12.56 -10.63
N PHE A 213 -0.18 -11.78 -9.85
CA PHE A 213 1.17 -11.32 -10.18
C PHE A 213 2.16 -11.76 -9.08
N LEU A 214 2.93 -12.79 -9.41
CA LEU A 214 3.95 -13.47 -8.61
C LEU A 214 5.35 -13.20 -9.19
N ASP A 215 5.61 -11.98 -9.62
CA ASP A 215 6.91 -11.55 -10.15
C ASP A 215 7.77 -10.80 -9.12
N GLU A 216 7.15 -10.28 -8.06
CA GLU A 216 7.82 -9.44 -7.04
C GLU A 216 7.69 -9.98 -5.59
N GLY A 217 6.82 -10.98 -5.35
CA GLY A 217 6.64 -11.54 -4.00
C GLY A 217 5.65 -12.71 -3.96
N ASP A 218 5.63 -13.41 -2.82
CA ASP A 218 4.67 -14.47 -2.53
C ASP A 218 3.29 -13.91 -2.15
N ILE A 219 2.23 -14.63 -2.44
CA ILE A 219 0.86 -14.25 -2.07
C ILE A 219 0.28 -15.34 -1.16
N TYR A 220 -0.24 -14.93 -0.01
CA TYR A 220 -0.97 -15.80 0.90
C TYR A 220 -2.42 -15.37 0.97
N ILE A 221 -3.33 -16.29 0.68
CA ILE A 221 -4.77 -16.07 0.80
C ILE A 221 -5.33 -17.09 1.78
N GLY A 222 -5.93 -16.60 2.87
CA GLY A 222 -6.54 -17.41 3.91
C GLY A 222 -7.81 -18.13 3.48
N GLU A 223 -8.55 -18.60 4.46
CA GLU A 223 -9.68 -19.51 4.26
C GLU A 223 -11.01 -18.77 4.03
N ASN A 224 -11.90 -19.42 3.27
CA ASN A 224 -13.28 -19.00 3.04
C ASN A 224 -13.44 -17.55 2.54
N ASN A 225 -12.48 -17.06 1.76
CA ASN A 225 -12.60 -15.75 1.11
C ASN A 225 -13.50 -15.85 -0.13
N SER A 226 -14.33 -14.82 -0.33
CA SER A 226 -15.06 -14.60 -1.57
C SER A 226 -14.31 -13.57 -2.41
N ILE A 227 -13.68 -14.00 -3.49
CA ILE A 227 -12.91 -13.12 -4.38
C ILE A 227 -13.61 -13.07 -5.74
N GLU A 228 -14.17 -11.92 -6.08
CA GLU A 228 -14.92 -11.74 -7.31
C GLU A 228 -13.98 -11.71 -8.54
N PRO A 229 -14.47 -12.08 -9.73
CA PRO A 229 -13.71 -11.97 -10.97
C PRO A 229 -13.21 -10.55 -11.25
N GLY A 230 -12.05 -10.44 -11.90
CA GLY A 230 -11.44 -9.16 -12.28
C GLY A 230 -10.61 -8.49 -11.17
N VAL A 231 -10.50 -9.10 -9.99
CA VAL A 231 -9.54 -8.68 -8.95
C VAL A 231 -8.11 -8.87 -9.44
N GLY A 232 -7.21 -7.94 -9.11
CA GLY A 232 -5.77 -8.03 -9.37
C GLY A 232 -4.99 -8.08 -8.07
N ILE A 233 -4.11 -9.07 -7.90
CA ILE A 233 -3.33 -9.27 -6.67
C ILE A 233 -1.85 -9.39 -7.01
N LYS A 234 -1.03 -8.47 -6.50
CA LYS A 234 0.43 -8.50 -6.61
C LYS A 234 1.08 -8.93 -5.30
N GLY A 235 2.11 -9.75 -5.39
CA GLY A 235 2.96 -10.09 -4.26
C GLY A 235 3.94 -8.97 -3.89
N PRO A 236 4.41 -8.91 -2.63
CA PRO A 236 3.94 -9.75 -1.53
C PRO A 236 2.59 -9.27 -1.00
N THR A 237 1.64 -10.18 -0.76
CA THR A 237 0.33 -9.83 -0.20
C THR A 237 -0.16 -10.92 0.74
N ILE A 238 -0.67 -10.51 1.90
CA ILE A 238 -1.38 -11.38 2.85
C ILE A 238 -2.85 -10.98 2.85
N ILE A 239 -3.73 -11.96 2.65
CA ILE A 239 -5.17 -11.83 2.82
C ILE A 239 -5.57 -12.83 3.90
N GLY A 240 -6.18 -12.33 4.97
CA GLY A 240 -6.72 -13.13 6.05
C GLY A 240 -7.92 -13.97 5.62
N ASN A 241 -8.78 -14.31 6.57
CA ASN A 241 -9.90 -15.22 6.37
C ASN A 241 -11.22 -14.47 6.17
N LYS A 242 -12.15 -15.11 5.46
CA LYS A 242 -13.56 -14.69 5.39
C LYS A 242 -13.77 -13.25 4.89
N ASN A 243 -12.88 -12.77 4.02
CA ASN A 243 -13.03 -11.46 3.39
C ASN A 243 -13.93 -11.54 2.15
N GLU A 244 -14.59 -10.42 1.87
CA GLU A 244 -15.28 -10.15 0.62
C GLU A 244 -14.43 -9.19 -0.22
N ILE A 245 -13.77 -9.72 -1.26
CA ILE A 245 -12.96 -8.93 -2.18
C ILE A 245 -13.73 -8.75 -3.48
N ARG A 246 -14.28 -7.55 -3.65
CA ARG A 246 -15.17 -7.22 -4.75
C ARG A 246 -14.42 -6.92 -6.04
N GLN A 247 -15.14 -7.04 -7.14
CA GLN A 247 -14.67 -6.79 -8.50
C GLN A 247 -14.04 -5.39 -8.61
N GLY A 248 -12.89 -5.36 -9.29
CA GLY A 248 -12.11 -4.14 -9.48
C GLY A 248 -11.15 -3.82 -8.33
N THR A 249 -11.05 -4.68 -7.31
CA THR A 249 -9.99 -4.55 -6.32
C THR A 249 -8.62 -4.78 -6.96
N TYR A 250 -7.66 -3.90 -6.66
CA TYR A 250 -6.28 -4.02 -7.09
C TYR A 250 -5.33 -3.87 -5.91
N LEU A 251 -4.73 -4.99 -5.49
CA LEU A 251 -3.72 -5.04 -4.44
C LEU A 251 -2.34 -4.95 -5.10
N ARG A 252 -1.61 -3.88 -4.83
CA ARG A 252 -0.38 -3.50 -5.54
C ARG A 252 0.91 -4.05 -4.91
N GLY A 253 0.79 -5.00 -4.00
CA GLY A 253 1.92 -5.51 -3.22
C GLY A 253 2.13 -4.72 -1.93
N ASP A 254 2.84 -5.35 -1.02
CA ASP A 254 3.01 -4.91 0.37
C ASP A 254 1.66 -4.67 1.04
N VAL A 255 0.70 -5.57 0.82
CA VAL A 255 -0.64 -5.46 1.42
C VAL A 255 -0.87 -6.55 2.45
N ILE A 256 -1.39 -6.17 3.61
CA ILE A 256 -1.84 -7.09 4.66
C ILE A 256 -3.30 -6.79 4.95
N ILE A 257 -4.18 -7.72 4.63
CA ILE A 257 -5.60 -7.66 4.96
C ILE A 257 -5.87 -8.66 6.09
N GLY A 258 -6.52 -8.18 7.15
CA GLY A 258 -6.99 -9.00 8.26
C GLY A 258 -8.19 -9.88 7.91
N ASP A 259 -8.94 -10.28 8.92
CA ASP A 259 -10.07 -11.18 8.77
C ASP A 259 -11.42 -10.44 8.70
N ASN A 260 -12.38 -10.99 7.97
CA ASN A 260 -13.79 -10.54 7.91
C ASN A 260 -14.01 -9.09 7.42
N GLY A 261 -13.17 -8.59 6.53
CA GLY A 261 -13.31 -7.27 5.89
C GLY A 261 -13.99 -7.33 4.52
N THR A 262 -14.35 -6.15 4.00
CA THR A 262 -14.90 -5.96 2.65
C THR A 262 -14.08 -4.94 1.89
N PHE A 263 -13.62 -5.28 0.69
CA PHE A 263 -12.68 -4.47 -0.08
C PHE A 263 -13.12 -4.28 -1.52
N ARG A 264 -13.03 -3.04 -2.01
CA ARG A 264 -13.24 -2.60 -3.39
C ARG A 264 -12.39 -1.37 -3.64
N GLY A 265 -11.46 -1.42 -4.58
CA GLY A 265 -10.59 -0.29 -4.93
C GLY A 265 -9.11 -0.67 -4.94
N GLU A 266 -8.24 0.33 -4.90
CA GLU A 266 -6.79 0.12 -4.99
C GLU A 266 -6.14 0.24 -3.60
N ILE A 267 -5.32 -0.75 -3.24
CA ILE A 267 -4.53 -0.77 -2.00
C ILE A 267 -3.06 -1.01 -2.34
N LYS A 268 -2.16 -0.19 -1.81
CA LYS A 268 -0.70 -0.27 -2.03
C LYS A 268 0.04 -0.04 -0.73
N ASN A 269 0.97 -0.91 -0.34
CA ASN A 269 1.78 -0.72 0.86
C ASN A 269 0.89 -0.39 2.09
N GLY A 270 -0.02 -1.30 2.39
CA GLY A 270 -1.18 -1.02 3.25
C GLY A 270 -1.49 -2.15 4.21
N VAL A 271 -1.85 -1.82 5.45
CA VAL A 271 -2.40 -2.76 6.42
C VAL A 271 -3.87 -2.43 6.65
N MET A 272 -4.75 -3.41 6.53
CA MET A 272 -6.17 -3.29 6.83
C MET A 272 -6.48 -4.26 7.97
N MET A 273 -6.81 -3.74 9.16
CA MET A 273 -7.11 -4.57 10.32
C MET A 273 -8.37 -5.42 10.12
N ASP A 274 -8.62 -6.36 11.05
CA ASP A 274 -9.81 -7.18 11.04
C ASP A 274 -11.08 -6.33 10.95
N LYS A 275 -12.05 -6.79 10.15
CA LYS A 275 -13.33 -6.13 9.90
C LYS A 275 -13.22 -4.74 9.25
N ALA A 276 -12.07 -4.38 8.70
CA ALA A 276 -11.94 -3.15 7.93
C ALA A 276 -12.90 -3.17 6.73
N ASN A 277 -13.52 -2.02 6.47
CA ASN A 277 -14.49 -1.84 5.39
C ASN A 277 -14.01 -0.76 4.44
N PHE A 278 -13.69 -1.17 3.21
CA PHE A 278 -13.37 -0.32 2.09
C PHE A 278 -14.23 -0.73 0.87
N PRO A 279 -15.57 -0.60 0.93
CA PRO A 279 -16.47 -1.29 0.00
C PRO A 279 -16.72 -0.57 -1.34
N HIS A 280 -16.13 0.62 -1.55
CA HIS A 280 -16.36 1.47 -2.73
C HIS A 280 -15.06 1.81 -3.44
N PRO A 281 -15.05 1.94 -4.79
CA PRO A 281 -13.85 2.25 -5.54
C PRO A 281 -13.18 3.53 -5.03
N SER A 282 -11.97 3.39 -4.52
CA SER A 282 -11.15 4.46 -3.94
C SER A 282 -9.69 4.00 -3.92
N TYR A 283 -8.79 4.82 -3.38
CA TYR A 283 -7.36 4.50 -3.22
C TYR A 283 -6.94 4.62 -1.76
N VAL A 284 -6.22 3.62 -1.25
CA VAL A 284 -5.52 3.65 0.04
C VAL A 284 -4.07 3.23 -0.20
N GLY A 285 -3.12 4.07 0.19
CA GLY A 285 -1.71 3.77 -0.03
C GLY A 285 -0.83 4.28 1.09
N ASP A 286 0.20 3.52 1.43
CA ASP A 286 1.17 3.88 2.48
C ASP A 286 0.43 4.18 3.80
N SER A 287 -0.46 3.25 4.21
CA SER A 287 -1.45 3.42 5.28
C SER A 287 -1.57 2.16 6.15
N ILE A 288 -1.96 2.32 7.41
CA ILE A 288 -2.21 1.24 8.38
C ILE A 288 -3.56 1.51 9.06
#